data_AF-A0A510UVM3-F1
#
_entry.id   AF-A0A510UVM3-F1
#
_cell.length_a   1.000
_cell.length_b   1.000
_cell.length_c   1.000
_cell.angle_alpha   90.00
_cell.angle_beta   90.00
_cell.angle_gamma   90.00
#
_symmetry.space_group_name_H-M   'P 1'
#
loop_
_entity.id
_entity.type
_entity.pdbx_description
1 polymer ?
#
loop_
_entity_poly.entity_id
_entity_poly.type
_entity_poly.pdbx_seq_one_letter_code
_entity_poly.pdbx_strand_id
1 'polypeptide(L)'
;MIDMAPNITLVVAIGVLFAAGVYLVLERSLSRVLIGVILLGNGANLLFLVAGGRAGRPPIVGLADERRMSDPLPQAMVLTAIVITLGMTAFLLAMAYRSWQLQRHDEVQDDVEDRRIARLAAIDERATADADTEATRQSLDEEAEEARDEVDDGLVREGRPEGNQHDEAQQGDEHGDEPGDEEVTP
;
A
#
# COMPACT_ATOMS: atom_id res chain seq x y z
N MET A 1 21.50 35.86 10.90
CA MET A 1 20.18 35.23 10.69
C MET A 1 20.45 34.18 9.63
N ILE A 2 20.17 32.88 9.88
CA ILE A 2 20.91 31.70 9.37
C ILE A 2 22.14 31.48 10.28
N ASP A 3 22.34 30.41 11.05
CA ASP A 3 21.92 29.00 10.92
C ASP A 3 20.94 28.53 12.01
N MET A 4 19.72 28.23 11.61
CA MET A 4 18.77 27.36 12.32
C MET A 4 18.62 26.09 11.46
N ALA A 5 19.73 25.55 10.96
CA ALA A 5 19.72 24.33 10.19
C ALA A 5 19.85 23.16 11.19
N PRO A 6 18.84 22.27 11.30
CA PRO A 6 19.04 21.01 12.00
C PRO A 6 20.27 20.33 11.39
N ASN A 7 21.15 19.79 12.23
CA ASN A 7 22.38 19.18 11.78
C ASN A 7 22.03 18.04 10.82
N ILE A 8 22.32 18.23 9.52
CA ILE A 8 21.95 17.30 8.45
C ILE A 8 22.50 15.90 8.75
N THR A 9 23.68 15.80 9.35
CA THR A 9 24.27 14.53 9.78
C THR A 9 23.39 13.82 10.81
N LEU A 10 22.80 14.53 11.77
CA LEU A 10 21.86 13.96 12.74
C LEU A 10 20.56 13.53 12.07
N VAL A 11 20.04 14.32 11.13
CA VAL A 11 18.82 13.99 10.37
C VAL A 11 19.03 12.70 9.56
N VAL A 12 20.15 12.59 8.85
CA VAL A 12 20.52 11.38 8.11
C VAL A 12 20.70 10.20 9.05
N ALA A 13 21.37 10.39 10.19
CA ALA A 13 21.52 9.34 11.20
C ALA A 13 20.16 8.84 11.71
N ILE A 14 19.23 9.74 12.05
CA ILE A 14 17.86 9.38 12.44
C ILE A 14 17.20 8.55 11.34
N GLY A 15 17.25 9.02 10.08
CA GLY A 15 16.69 8.30 8.94
C GLY A 15 17.26 6.89 8.79
N VAL A 16 18.57 6.72 8.94
CA VAL A 16 19.24 5.40 8.88
C VAL A 16 18.84 4.51 10.06
N LEU A 17 18.78 5.06 11.28
CA LEU A 17 18.33 4.30 12.46
C LEU A 17 16.87 3.83 12.32
N PHE A 18 15.98 4.69 11.81
CA PHE A 18 14.60 4.32 11.55
C PHE A 18 14.48 3.31 10.41
N ALA A 19 15.17 3.51 9.30
CA ALA A 19 15.15 2.58 8.17
C ALA A 19 15.68 1.20 8.56
N ALA A 20 16.83 1.14 9.23
CA ALA A 20 17.39 -0.11 9.76
C ALA A 20 16.47 -0.71 10.82
N GLY A 21 15.97 0.08 11.76
CA GLY A 21 15.06 -0.39 12.81
C GLY A 21 13.79 -1.01 12.26
N VAL A 22 13.11 -0.34 11.32
CA VAL A 22 11.92 -0.88 10.64
C VAL A 22 12.26 -2.13 9.84
N TYR A 23 13.37 -2.12 9.09
CA TYR A 23 13.82 -3.28 8.33
C TYR A 23 14.01 -4.50 9.24
N LEU A 24 14.70 -4.34 10.38
CA LEU A 24 14.93 -5.44 11.33
C LEU A 24 13.64 -5.92 12.02
N VAL A 25 12.68 -5.02 12.28
CA VAL A 25 11.37 -5.40 12.86
C VAL A 25 10.54 -6.25 11.89
N LEU A 26 10.74 -6.11 10.57
CA LEU A 26 10.07 -6.92 9.56
C LEU A 26 10.70 -8.31 9.37
N GLU A 27 11.83 -8.59 10.01
CA GLU A 27 12.47 -9.92 9.92
C GLU A 27 11.78 -10.95 10.82
N ARG A 28 11.89 -12.22 10.43
CA ARG A 28 11.29 -13.34 11.19
C ARG A 28 11.97 -13.68 12.50
N SER A 29 13.22 -13.27 12.69
CA SER A 29 13.96 -13.62 13.91
C SER A 29 13.65 -12.64 15.02
N LEU A 30 13.24 -13.17 16.17
CA LEU A 30 12.81 -12.36 17.31
C LEU A 30 13.98 -11.57 17.93
N SER A 31 15.22 -12.07 17.85
CA SER A 31 16.44 -11.33 18.20
C SER A 31 16.70 -10.17 17.25
N ARG A 32 16.42 -10.34 15.95
CA ARG A 32 16.52 -9.24 14.96
C ARG A 32 15.44 -8.19 15.23
N VAL A 33 14.20 -8.61 15.52
CA VAL A 33 13.13 -7.70 15.96
C VAL A 33 13.53 -6.93 17.23
N LEU A 34 14.14 -7.59 18.21
CA LEU A 34 14.64 -6.94 19.43
C LEU A 34 15.68 -5.85 19.12
N ILE A 35 16.68 -6.15 18.28
CA ILE A 35 17.68 -5.17 17.85
C ILE A 35 17.00 -4.02 17.08
N GLY A 36 16.00 -4.34 16.26
CA GLY A 36 15.19 -3.35 15.54
C GLY A 36 14.47 -2.38 16.48
N VAL A 37 13.81 -2.88 17.53
CA VAL A 37 13.16 -2.04 18.55
C VAL A 37 14.17 -1.15 19.28
N ILE A 38 15.36 -1.67 19.60
CA ILE A 38 16.44 -0.87 20.22
C ILE A 38 16.90 0.24 19.27
N LEU A 39 17.10 -0.05 17.98
CA LEU A 39 17.46 0.94 16.96
C LEU A 39 16.39 2.03 16.82
N LEU A 40 15.11 1.65 16.77
CA LEU A 40 13.99 2.59 16.71
C LEU A 40 13.93 3.49 17.95
N GLY A 41 14.12 2.93 19.15
CA GLY A 41 14.18 3.71 20.39
C GLY A 41 15.32 4.74 20.39
N ASN A 42 16.51 4.35 19.93
CA ASN A 42 17.64 5.27 19.78
C ASN A 42 17.37 6.35 18.71
N GLY A 43 16.75 5.98 17.59
CA GLY A 43 16.33 6.92 16.55
C GLY A 43 15.33 7.95 17.08
N ALA A 44 14.34 7.52 17.86
CA ALA A 44 13.37 8.39 18.51
C ALA A 44 14.02 9.34 19.53
N ASN A 45 14.97 8.86 20.32
CA ASN A 45 15.73 9.71 21.25
C ASN A 45 16.51 10.81 20.52
N LEU A 46 17.15 10.48 19.39
CA LEU A 46 17.83 11.46 18.55
C LEU A 46 16.85 12.43 17.88
N LEU A 47 15.67 11.96 17.47
CA LEU A 47 14.62 12.81 16.91
C LEU A 47 14.15 13.87 17.92
N PHE A 48 13.92 13.49 19.18
CA PHE A 48 13.58 14.44 20.24
C PHE A 48 14.71 15.42 20.54
N LEU A 49 15.96 14.97 20.51
CA LEU A 49 17.12 15.84 20.68
C LEU A 49 17.19 16.92 19.59
N VAL A 50 16.97 16.55 18.32
CA VAL A 50 16.95 17.50 17.20
C VAL A 50 15.72 18.41 17.26
N ALA A 51 14.57 17.89 17.72
CA ALA A 51 13.36 18.68 17.92
C ALA A 51 13.54 19.78 18.98
N GLY A 52 14.41 19.57 19.97
CA GLY A 52 14.76 20.58 20.99
C GLY A 52 15.62 21.75 20.50
N GLY A 53 15.95 21.79 19.21
CA GLY A 53 16.56 22.95 18.58
C GLY A 53 18.06 23.08 18.87
N ARG A 54 18.53 24.33 19.02
CA ARG A 54 19.96 24.62 19.11
C ARG A 54 20.59 24.08 20.39
N ALA A 55 21.79 23.53 20.26
CA ALA A 55 22.63 23.19 21.40
C ALA A 55 22.91 24.43 22.26
N GLY A 56 22.38 24.42 23.48
CA GLY A 56 22.59 25.42 24.51
C GLY A 56 23.35 24.85 25.71
N ARG A 57 23.42 25.65 26.78
CA ARG A 57 23.96 25.26 28.08
C ARG A 57 22.97 24.33 28.80
N PRO A 58 23.44 23.45 29.70
CA PRO A 58 22.58 22.54 30.45
C PRO A 58 21.46 23.28 31.18
N PRO A 59 20.23 22.72 31.23
CA PRO A 59 19.12 23.36 31.89
C PRO A 59 19.15 23.26 33.41
N ILE A 60 20.12 23.93 34.02
CA ILE A 60 20.36 23.94 35.46
C ILE A 60 20.31 25.38 35.95
N VAL A 61 19.39 25.65 36.88
CA VAL A 61 19.20 26.97 37.48
C VAL A 61 20.50 27.42 38.16
N GLY A 62 20.95 28.64 37.86
CA GLY A 62 22.16 29.23 38.45
C GLY A 62 23.47 28.96 37.68
N LEU A 63 23.48 28.14 36.63
CA LEU A 63 24.68 27.86 35.83
C LEU A 63 24.81 28.70 34.54
N ALA A 64 23.71 29.24 34.04
CA ALA A 64 23.63 29.89 32.73
C ALA A 64 22.52 30.95 32.70
N ASP A 65 22.67 31.92 31.80
CA ASP A 65 21.57 32.80 31.40
C ASP A 65 20.49 31.95 30.68
N GLU A 66 19.22 32.14 31.05
CA GLU A 66 18.06 31.37 30.58
C GLU A 66 17.98 31.33 29.05
N ARG A 67 18.38 32.43 28.39
CA ARG A 67 18.35 32.54 26.91
C ARG A 67 19.41 31.70 26.21
N ARG A 68 20.40 31.20 26.93
CA ARG A 68 21.48 30.34 26.39
C ARG A 68 21.27 28.88 26.74
N MET A 69 20.18 28.55 27.42
CA MET A 69 19.88 27.22 27.94
C MET A 69 19.19 26.37 26.87
N SER A 70 19.51 25.08 26.80
CA SER A 70 18.78 24.13 25.95
C SER A 70 17.36 23.93 26.48
N ASP A 71 16.40 23.62 25.60
CA ASP A 71 15.02 23.35 26.00
C ASP A 71 14.95 22.14 26.95
N PRO A 72 14.43 22.29 28.18
CA PRO A 72 14.30 21.19 29.14
C PRO A 72 13.17 20.22 28.79
N LEU A 73 12.16 20.61 28.01
CA LEU A 73 11.00 19.78 27.73
C LEU A 73 11.36 18.54 26.89
N PRO A 74 12.05 18.65 25.74
CA PRO A 74 12.51 17.48 24.99
C PRO A 74 13.47 16.60 25.78
N GLN A 75 14.28 17.18 26.68
CA GLN A 75 15.21 16.40 27.51
C GLN A 75 14.49 15.51 28.52
N ALA A 76 13.45 16.04 29.17
CA ALA A 76 12.60 15.25 30.06
C ALA A 76 11.89 14.13 29.29
N MET A 77 11.37 14.43 28.09
CA MET A 77 10.73 13.43 27.22
C MET A 77 11.69 12.30 26.82
N VAL A 78 12.94 12.63 26.48
CA VAL A 78 13.98 11.63 26.16
C VAL A 78 14.29 10.74 27.36
N LEU A 79 14.41 11.30 28.57
CA LEU A 79 14.65 10.50 29.77
C LEU A 79 13.52 9.47 30.00
N THR A 80 12.26 9.89 29.83
CA THR A 80 11.11 8.99 29.90
C THR A 80 11.14 7.93 28.79
N ALA A 81 11.45 8.33 27.56
CA ALA A 81 11.55 7.41 26.42
C ALA A 81 12.63 6.35 26.64
N ILE A 82 13.79 6.70 27.19
CA ILE A 82 14.88 5.77 27.51
C ILE A 82 14.40 4.73 28.53
N VAL A 83 13.71 5.14 29.59
CA VAL A 83 13.23 4.21 30.63
C VAL A 83 12.16 3.26 30.08
N ILE A 84 11.22 3.77 29.27
CA ILE A 84 10.21 2.94 28.61
C ILE A 84 10.89 1.94 27.66
N THR A 85 11.86 2.39 26.87
CA THR A 85 12.62 1.53 25.95
C THR A 85 13.40 0.46 26.71
N LEU A 86 14.02 0.79 27.84
CA LEU A 86 14.70 -0.19 28.69
C LEU A 86 13.73 -1.24 29.24
N GLY A 87 12.56 -0.82 29.72
CA GLY A 87 11.51 -1.71 30.21
C GLY A 87 10.98 -2.64 29.12
N MET A 88 10.64 -2.09 27.95
CA MET A 88 10.21 -2.87 26.78
C MET A 88 11.31 -3.83 26.31
N THR A 89 12.57 -3.38 26.26
CA THR A 89 13.71 -4.22 25.84
C THR A 89 13.93 -5.37 26.83
N ALA A 90 13.90 -5.10 28.13
CA ALA A 90 14.04 -6.14 29.16
C ALA A 90 12.90 -7.16 29.08
N PHE A 91 11.67 -6.69 28.86
CA PHE A 91 10.50 -7.54 28.69
C PHE A 91 10.59 -8.40 27.42
N LEU A 92 10.89 -7.79 26.27
CA LEU A 92 11.09 -8.49 24.99
C LEU A 92 12.23 -9.50 25.09
N LEU A 93 13.35 -9.13 25.73
CA LEU A 93 14.48 -10.03 25.96
C LEU A 93 14.11 -11.22 26.85
N ALA A 94 13.31 -10.99 27.91
CA ALA A 94 12.80 -12.07 28.76
C ALA A 94 11.89 -13.03 27.98
N MET A 95 11.01 -12.49 27.12
CA MET A 95 10.18 -13.30 26.22
C MET A 95 11.01 -14.04 25.17
N ALA A 96 12.01 -13.39 24.60
CA ALA A 96 12.95 -14.01 23.65
C ALA A 96 13.68 -15.19 24.29
N TYR A 97 14.21 -14.97 25.48
CA TYR A 97 14.85 -16.02 26.26
C TYR A 97 13.90 -17.17 26.57
N ARG A 98 12.66 -16.86 26.95
CA ARG A 98 11.62 -17.86 27.21
C ARG A 98 11.27 -18.65 25.94
N SER A 99 11.08 -17.98 24.81
CA SER A 99 10.79 -18.62 23.52
C SER A 99 11.93 -19.53 23.10
N TRP A 100 13.18 -19.07 23.22
CA TRP A 100 14.35 -19.90 22.91
C TRP A 100 14.42 -21.16 23.78
N GLN A 101 14.06 -21.08 25.07
CA GLN A 101 13.99 -22.27 25.93
C GLN A 101 12.95 -23.29 25.46
N LEU A 102 11.80 -22.84 24.94
CA LEU A 102 10.71 -23.71 24.53
C LEU A 102 10.93 -24.28 23.12
N GLN A 103 11.32 -23.43 22.17
CA GLN A 103 11.40 -23.77 20.76
C GLN A 103 12.82 -24.22 20.33
N ARG A 104 13.88 -23.80 21.03
CA ARG A 104 15.31 -23.95 20.64
C ARG A 104 15.74 -23.25 19.35
N HIS A 105 14.87 -22.43 18.77
CA HIS A 105 15.17 -21.51 17.67
C HIS A 105 14.40 -20.22 17.91
N ASP A 106 14.82 -19.17 17.22
CA ASP A 106 14.38 -17.79 17.46
C ASP A 106 13.57 -17.23 16.28
N GLU A 107 13.01 -18.12 15.47
CA GLU A 107 12.25 -17.77 14.26
C GLU A 107 10.74 -17.81 14.55
N VAL A 108 10.05 -16.70 14.28
CA VAL A 108 8.59 -16.62 14.37
C VAL A 108 7.96 -17.58 13.36
N GLN A 109 7.14 -18.50 13.87
CA GLN A 109 6.51 -19.55 13.06
C GLN A 109 5.23 -19.06 12.39
N ASP A 110 4.97 -19.56 11.20
CA ASP A 110 3.68 -19.40 10.53
C ASP A 110 2.65 -20.32 11.17
N ASP A 111 1.43 -19.83 11.34
CA ASP A 111 0.34 -20.66 11.84
C ASP A 111 0.00 -21.77 10.81
N VAL A 112 -0.25 -22.98 11.32
CA VAL A 112 -0.70 -24.11 10.50
C VAL A 112 -2.07 -23.83 9.88
N GLU A 113 -2.93 -23.08 10.58
CA GLU A 113 -4.23 -22.70 10.05
C GLU A 113 -4.09 -21.66 8.94
N ASP A 114 -3.17 -20.72 9.04
CA ASP A 114 -2.88 -19.75 7.96
C ASP A 114 -2.46 -20.47 6.68
N ARG A 115 -1.60 -21.49 6.79
CA ARG A 115 -1.22 -22.33 5.65
C ARG A 115 -2.39 -23.12 5.06
N ARG A 116 -3.34 -23.54 5.90
CA ARG A 116 -4.53 -24.28 5.47
C ARG A 116 -5.50 -23.36 4.74
N ILE A 117 -5.78 -22.18 5.30
CA ILE A 117 -6.62 -21.15 4.68
C ILE A 117 -6.02 -20.71 3.35
N ALA A 118 -4.72 -20.40 3.29
CA ALA A 118 -4.05 -20.02 2.04
C ALA A 118 -4.15 -21.10 0.96
N ARG A 119 -4.07 -22.39 1.34
CA ARG A 119 -4.25 -23.51 0.40
C ARG A 119 -5.69 -23.61 -0.09
N LEU A 120 -6.68 -23.47 0.80
CA LEU A 120 -8.09 -23.52 0.43
C LEU A 120 -8.45 -22.35 -0.49
N ALA A 121 -7.98 -21.14 -0.20
CA ALA A 121 -8.15 -19.97 -1.05
C ALA A 121 -7.58 -20.18 -2.46
N ALA A 122 -6.40 -20.80 -2.59
CA ALA A 122 -5.80 -21.10 -3.89
C ALA A 122 -6.55 -22.19 -4.69
N ILE A 123 -7.33 -23.05 -4.02
CA ILE A 123 -8.21 -24.03 -4.69
C ILE A 123 -9.49 -23.35 -5.16
N ASP A 124 -10.09 -22.52 -4.31
CA ASP A 124 -11.29 -21.74 -4.60
C ASP A 124 -11.06 -20.79 -5.79
N GLU A 125 -9.94 -20.07 -5.82
CA GLU A 125 -9.55 -19.18 -6.93
C GLU A 125 -9.50 -19.91 -8.28
N ARG A 126 -9.01 -21.16 -8.32
CA ARG A 126 -9.02 -21.98 -9.54
C ARG A 126 -10.43 -22.40 -9.95
N ALA A 127 -11.27 -22.76 -8.98
CA ALA A 127 -12.65 -23.15 -9.26
C ALA A 127 -13.45 -21.99 -9.87
N THR A 128 -13.24 -20.76 -9.37
CA THR A 128 -13.87 -19.55 -9.92
C THR A 128 -13.31 -19.20 -11.30
N ALA A 129 -11.99 -19.29 -11.50
CA ALA A 129 -11.36 -19.01 -12.80
C ALA A 129 -11.83 -19.97 -13.91
N ASP A 130 -11.98 -21.27 -13.60
CA ASP A 130 -12.45 -22.26 -14.58
C ASP A 130 -13.94 -22.06 -14.93
N ALA A 131 -14.79 -21.75 -13.93
CA ALA A 131 -16.22 -21.54 -14.12
C ALA A 131 -16.54 -20.26 -14.93
N ASP A 132 -15.86 -19.15 -14.66
CA ASP A 132 -16.13 -17.88 -15.34
C ASP A 132 -15.60 -17.87 -16.78
N THR A 133 -14.49 -18.56 -17.06
CA THR A 133 -13.89 -18.54 -18.41
C THR A 133 -14.62 -19.46 -19.40
N GLU A 134 -15.24 -20.55 -18.94
CA GLU A 134 -16.10 -21.39 -19.80
C GLU A 134 -17.50 -20.79 -19.97
N ALA A 135 -18.12 -20.28 -18.89
CA ALA A 135 -19.43 -19.64 -18.98
C ALA A 135 -19.42 -18.35 -19.84
N THR A 136 -18.37 -17.51 -19.72
CA THR A 136 -18.22 -16.30 -20.54
C THR A 136 -17.89 -16.62 -22.00
N ARG A 137 -17.19 -17.73 -22.30
CA ARG A 137 -16.96 -18.14 -23.70
C ARG A 137 -18.23 -18.68 -24.35
N GLN A 138 -19.02 -19.48 -23.64
CA GLN A 138 -20.30 -19.97 -24.14
C GLN A 138 -21.24 -18.82 -24.49
N SER A 139 -21.30 -17.76 -23.67
CA SER A 139 -22.12 -16.59 -23.98
C SER A 139 -21.61 -15.77 -25.16
N LEU A 140 -20.30 -15.62 -25.32
CA LEU A 140 -19.71 -14.87 -26.43
C LEU A 140 -19.82 -15.61 -27.77
N ASP A 141 -19.72 -16.94 -27.77
CA ASP A 141 -19.89 -17.76 -28.97
C ASP A 141 -21.36 -17.79 -29.42
N GLU A 142 -22.33 -17.90 -28.49
CA GLU A 142 -23.76 -17.78 -28.81
C GLU A 142 -24.13 -16.38 -29.35
N GLU A 143 -23.62 -15.31 -28.73
CA GLU A 143 -23.84 -13.92 -29.20
C GLU A 143 -23.17 -13.65 -30.55
N ALA A 144 -22.02 -14.27 -30.83
CA ALA A 144 -21.32 -14.16 -32.11
C ALA A 144 -21.97 -15.00 -33.23
N GLU A 145 -22.66 -16.10 -32.92
CA GLU A 145 -23.49 -16.84 -33.89
C GLU A 145 -24.75 -16.05 -34.24
N GLU A 146 -25.40 -15.40 -33.27
CA GLU A 146 -26.62 -14.61 -33.49
C GLU A 146 -26.34 -13.33 -34.31
N ALA A 147 -25.15 -12.73 -34.17
CA ALA A 147 -24.78 -11.51 -34.89
C ALA A 147 -24.33 -11.71 -36.36
N ARG A 148 -24.16 -12.95 -36.84
CA ARG A 148 -23.56 -13.23 -38.16
C ARG A 148 -24.54 -13.30 -39.33
N ASP A 149 -25.84 -13.26 -39.09
CA ASP A 149 -26.83 -13.66 -40.12
C ASP A 149 -27.52 -12.48 -40.86
N GLU A 150 -27.17 -11.22 -40.58
CA GLU A 150 -27.88 -10.08 -41.19
C GLU A 150 -27.24 -9.49 -42.46
N VAL A 151 -26.09 -9.98 -42.94
CA VAL A 151 -25.36 -9.34 -44.07
C VAL A 151 -24.79 -10.27 -45.13
N ASP A 152 -25.42 -11.37 -45.53
CA ASP A 152 -25.07 -11.99 -46.83
C ASP A 152 -26.11 -12.98 -47.38
N ASP A 153 -27.33 -12.52 -47.67
CA ASP A 153 -28.20 -13.28 -48.56
C ASP A 153 -28.70 -12.41 -49.71
N GLY A 154 -28.01 -12.54 -50.85
CA GLY A 154 -28.56 -12.09 -52.12
C GLY A 154 -27.63 -11.46 -53.15
N LEU A 155 -26.37 -11.89 -53.30
CA LEU A 155 -25.60 -11.58 -54.52
C LEU A 155 -24.86 -12.80 -55.10
N VAL A 156 -25.62 -13.84 -55.48
CA VAL A 156 -25.19 -14.70 -56.58
C VAL A 156 -25.31 -13.90 -57.88
N ARG A 157 -24.21 -13.25 -58.27
CA ARG A 157 -24.02 -12.76 -59.65
C ARG A 157 -23.06 -13.66 -60.39
N GLU A 158 -23.62 -14.54 -61.22
CA GLU A 158 -22.94 -14.99 -62.42
C GLU A 158 -23.95 -15.28 -63.54
N GLY A 159 -23.87 -14.51 -64.63
CA GLY A 159 -24.31 -15.01 -65.94
C GLY A 159 -25.10 -14.06 -66.84
N ARG A 160 -24.35 -13.33 -67.67
CA ARG A 160 -24.68 -12.76 -69.01
C ARG A 160 -25.34 -11.38 -69.12
N PRO A 161 -24.87 -10.55 -70.08
CA PRO A 161 -25.46 -9.26 -70.39
C PRO A 161 -26.52 -9.41 -71.48
N GLU A 162 -27.70 -8.79 -71.33
CA GLU A 162 -28.47 -8.24 -72.46
C GLU A 162 -29.40 -7.10 -71.98
N GLY A 163 -29.13 -5.89 -72.47
CA GLY A 163 -30.12 -4.99 -73.07
C GLY A 163 -31.14 -4.24 -72.20
N ASN A 164 -31.02 -2.90 -72.25
CA ASN A 164 -32.11 -1.90 -72.25
C ASN A 164 -32.91 -1.71 -70.94
N GLN A 165 -33.38 -0.53 -70.51
CA GLN A 165 -33.33 0.88 -70.91
C GLN A 165 -34.30 1.60 -69.93
N HIS A 166 -34.05 2.86 -69.55
CA HIS A 166 -35.02 3.84 -68.99
C HIS A 166 -35.58 3.54 -67.57
N ASP A 167 -35.93 4.48 -66.70
CA ASP A 167 -35.82 5.94 -66.58
C ASP A 167 -36.31 6.27 -65.14
N GLU A 168 -35.85 7.40 -64.57
CA GLU A 168 -36.62 8.28 -63.65
C GLU A 168 -37.12 7.71 -62.29
N ALA A 169 -37.26 8.43 -61.17
CA ALA A 169 -36.90 9.73 -60.64
C ALA A 169 -37.43 9.73 -59.18
N GLN A 170 -36.86 10.58 -58.30
CA GLN A 170 -37.57 11.29 -57.20
C GLN A 170 -38.08 10.45 -55.98
N GLN A 171 -38.17 10.92 -54.72
CA GLN A 171 -37.96 12.18 -53.99
C GLN A 171 -38.32 11.91 -52.49
N GLY A 172 -37.86 12.76 -51.56
CA GLY A 172 -38.44 12.95 -50.22
C GLY A 172 -37.81 12.09 -49.12
N ASP A 173 -37.00 12.56 -48.16
CA ASP A 173 -37.03 13.74 -47.27
C ASP A 173 -37.89 13.56 -46.01
N GLU A 174 -37.36 14.12 -44.90
CA GLU A 174 -38.01 14.55 -43.65
C GLU A 174 -37.95 13.71 -42.34
N HIS A 175 -37.33 14.37 -41.33
CA HIS A 175 -37.73 14.52 -39.92
C HIS A 175 -37.61 13.33 -38.94
N GLY A 176 -37.17 13.48 -37.68
CA GLY A 176 -36.91 14.66 -36.84
C GLY A 176 -36.47 14.23 -35.42
N ASP A 177 -35.77 15.15 -34.75
CA ASP A 177 -35.23 15.14 -33.38
C ASP A 177 -36.30 15.09 -32.27
N GLU A 178 -35.97 14.52 -31.10
CA GLU A 178 -35.96 15.23 -29.79
C GLU A 178 -35.62 14.30 -28.58
N PRO A 179 -34.85 14.79 -27.57
CA PRO A 179 -34.62 14.14 -26.27
C PRO A 179 -35.42 14.81 -25.12
N GLY A 180 -35.55 14.14 -23.97
CA GLY A 180 -36.20 14.69 -22.79
C GLY A 180 -35.59 14.21 -21.47
N ASP A 181 -34.88 15.12 -20.80
CA ASP A 181 -34.51 15.06 -19.39
C ASP A 181 -35.74 15.25 -18.49
N GLU A 182 -35.79 14.62 -17.31
CA GLU A 182 -36.61 15.14 -16.21
C GLU A 182 -35.97 14.89 -14.84
N GLU A 183 -36.10 15.93 -14.03
CA GLU A 183 -35.38 16.32 -12.83
C GLU A 183 -36.22 15.99 -11.56
N VAL A 184 -35.71 16.38 -10.40
CA VAL A 184 -36.44 16.79 -9.17
C VAL A 184 -36.55 15.78 -8.00
N THR A 185 -35.57 15.90 -7.08
CA THR A 185 -35.65 16.20 -5.60
C THR A 185 -37.00 16.18 -4.87
N PRO A 186 -37.07 16.10 -3.51
CA PRO A 186 -36.16 16.70 -2.51
C PRO A 186 -35.59 15.80 -1.41
#